data_AF-A0A177DKD1-F1
#
_entry.id   AF-A0A177DKD1-F1
#
_cell.length_a   1.000
_cell.length_b   1.000
_cell.length_c   1.000
_cell.angle_alpha   90.00
_cell.angle_beta   90.00
_cell.angle_gamma   90.00
#
_symmetry.space_group_name_H-M   'P 1'
#
loop_
_entity.id
_entity.type
_entity.pdbx_description
1 polymer ?
#
loop_
_entity_poly.entity_id
_entity_poly.type
_entity_poly.pdbx_seq_one_letter_code
_entity_poly.pdbx_strand_id
1 'polypeptide(L)'
;MPLCTLHLLALHSTTPNPVLTFLSTLKSTNLSPLVVSRVIRWIILPSKLSTEHLLARNIHWDLLLILPSTDALPSELEKLAQHHWSVTAGVPSRLVQDFPSKNNKLLHPDPSSVPEVQTKKSNKTTESSQSLELSDELNKWIETFVNSGAKEGKGAVSMFNLLAFNPGMKEEYLKYGAAFAKSIGSKHGGNAKIVGNATHVNGSAITKSSNSSVGTNGEVGGGKDDWDEIALAHYPSILHFRDMLASEDYQEVNHRHRVPSLRDTCILMTSEIAIEELMREGKGGAKL
;
A
#
# COMPACT_ATOMS: atom_id res chain seq x y z
N MET A 1 -3.97 12.03 -16.60
CA MET A 1 -3.51 11.32 -15.38
C MET A 1 -2.05 10.99 -15.60
N PRO A 2 -1.10 11.60 -14.88
CA PRO A 2 0.29 11.16 -14.92
C PRO A 2 0.39 9.68 -14.57
N LEU A 3 1.35 8.99 -15.19
CA LEU A 3 1.68 7.63 -14.86
C LEU A 3 2.68 7.64 -13.70
N CYS A 4 2.43 6.81 -12.70
CA CYS A 4 3.36 6.55 -11.61
C CYS A 4 3.66 5.07 -11.57
N THR A 5 4.93 4.73 -11.40
CA THR A 5 5.36 3.34 -11.24
C THR A 5 5.71 3.09 -9.79
N LEU A 6 5.12 2.03 -9.24
CA LEU A 6 5.39 1.53 -7.92
C LEU A 6 6.33 0.35 -8.06
N HIS A 7 7.46 0.40 -7.38
CA HIS A 7 8.48 -0.63 -7.36
C HIS A 7 8.52 -1.23 -5.96
N LEU A 8 8.37 -2.55 -5.87
CA LEU A 8 8.58 -3.32 -4.68
C LEU A 8 9.91 -4.04 -4.83
N LEU A 9 10.81 -3.86 -3.86
CA LEU A 9 12.21 -4.25 -3.96
C LEU A 9 12.61 -5.10 -2.76
N ALA A 10 13.12 -6.30 -3.03
CA ALA A 10 13.86 -7.11 -2.08
C ALA A 10 15.33 -6.94 -2.42
N LEU A 11 16.10 -6.43 -1.49
CA LEU A 11 17.49 -6.06 -1.69
C LEU A 11 18.40 -7.26 -1.49
N HIS A 12 19.56 -7.24 -2.13
CA HIS A 12 20.57 -8.28 -1.93
C HIS A 12 21.04 -8.30 -0.46
N SER A 13 20.87 -9.43 0.21
CA SER A 13 21.36 -9.64 1.59
C SER A 13 22.90 -9.65 1.69
N THR A 14 23.59 -9.85 0.57
CA THR A 14 25.06 -9.78 0.48
C THR A 14 25.58 -8.34 0.43
N THR A 15 24.72 -7.36 0.16
CA THR A 15 25.10 -5.95 0.18
C THR A 15 25.25 -5.48 1.63
N PRO A 16 26.37 -4.88 2.04
CA PRO A 16 26.48 -4.31 3.39
C PRO A 16 25.42 -3.21 3.59
N ASN A 17 24.67 -3.30 4.70
CA ASN A 17 23.57 -2.38 5.03
C ASN A 17 22.64 -2.11 3.81
N PRO A 18 21.94 -3.12 3.27
CA PRO A 18 21.31 -3.05 1.95
C PRO A 18 20.44 -1.81 1.75
N VAL A 19 19.58 -1.51 2.73
CA VAL A 19 18.67 -0.37 2.70
C VAL A 19 19.42 0.97 2.67
N LEU A 20 20.41 1.17 3.54
CA LEU A 20 21.19 2.43 3.56
C LEU A 20 21.97 2.62 2.27
N THR A 21 22.57 1.55 1.75
CA THR A 21 23.28 1.55 0.47
C THR A 21 22.35 1.92 -0.68
N PHE A 22 21.17 1.30 -0.76
CA PHE A 22 20.16 1.65 -1.77
C PHE A 22 19.73 3.12 -1.69
N LEU A 23 19.46 3.62 -0.48
CA LEU A 23 19.03 5.01 -0.27
C LEU A 23 20.13 6.03 -0.61
N SER A 24 21.39 5.69 -0.35
CA SER A 24 22.55 6.50 -0.74
C SER A 24 22.68 6.56 -2.26
N THR A 25 22.61 5.40 -2.92
CA THR A 25 22.62 5.32 -4.39
C THR A 25 21.46 6.09 -4.99
N LEU A 26 20.24 5.96 -4.44
CA LEU A 26 19.06 6.68 -4.91
C LEU A 26 19.26 8.20 -4.88
N LYS A 27 19.88 8.73 -3.81
CA LYS A 27 20.20 10.16 -3.68
C LYS A 27 21.24 10.66 -4.68
N SER A 28 22.10 9.78 -5.18
CA SER A 28 23.07 10.11 -6.24
C SER A 28 22.46 10.13 -7.65
N THR A 29 21.22 9.65 -7.80
CA THR A 29 20.48 9.73 -9.06
C THR A 29 19.72 11.05 -9.19
N ASN A 30 19.22 11.34 -10.39
CA ASN A 30 18.32 12.48 -10.63
C ASN A 30 16.83 12.13 -10.37
N LEU A 31 16.55 10.97 -9.77
CA LEU A 31 15.17 10.57 -9.47
C LEU A 31 14.59 11.42 -8.35
N SER A 32 13.32 11.75 -8.48
CA SER A 32 12.53 12.44 -7.45
C SER A 32 11.32 11.58 -7.06
N PRO A 33 11.50 10.63 -6.13
CA PRO A 33 10.41 9.76 -5.71
C PRO A 33 9.28 10.53 -5.03
N LEU A 34 8.05 10.07 -5.26
CA LEU A 34 6.89 10.49 -4.46
C LEU A 34 6.97 9.87 -3.07
N VAL A 35 7.30 8.57 -3.00
CA VAL A 35 7.36 7.78 -1.75
C VAL A 35 8.60 6.91 -1.76
N VAL A 36 9.28 6.85 -0.62
CA VAL A 36 10.28 5.82 -0.28
C VAL A 36 9.91 5.28 1.10
N SER A 37 9.53 4.01 1.16
CA SER A 37 8.93 3.44 2.38
C SER A 37 9.54 2.07 2.69
N ARG A 38 9.77 1.79 3.97
CA ARG A 38 10.19 0.47 4.43
C ARG A 38 9.00 -0.46 4.46
N VAL A 39 9.14 -1.65 3.91
CA VAL A 39 8.11 -2.70 4.02
C VAL A 39 8.14 -3.30 5.42
N ILE A 40 6.97 -3.43 6.04
CA ILE A 40 6.82 -3.94 7.41
C ILE A 40 6.25 -5.35 7.39
N ARG A 41 5.07 -5.55 6.78
CA ARG A 41 4.42 -6.85 6.66
C ARG A 41 3.27 -6.84 5.65
N TRP A 42 2.87 -8.03 5.21
CA TRP A 42 1.55 -8.23 4.61
C TRP A 42 0.46 -8.20 5.68
N ILE A 43 -0.63 -7.48 5.39
CA ILE A 43 -1.90 -7.50 6.13
C ILE A 43 -2.88 -8.44 5.45
N ILE A 44 -2.95 -8.37 4.12
CA ILE A 44 -3.69 -9.29 3.25
C ILE A 44 -2.69 -9.81 2.23
N LEU A 45 -2.57 -11.14 2.12
CA LEU A 45 -1.69 -11.77 1.15
C LEU A 45 -2.41 -11.89 -0.20
N PRO A 46 -1.71 -11.72 -1.34
CA PRO A 46 -2.30 -12.02 -2.63
C PRO A 46 -2.66 -13.50 -2.71
N SER A 47 -3.82 -13.82 -3.29
CA SER A 47 -4.37 -15.18 -3.30
C SER A 47 -4.47 -15.79 -4.69
N LYS A 48 -4.54 -14.97 -5.74
CA LYS A 48 -4.74 -15.43 -7.12
C LYS A 48 -3.76 -14.78 -8.10
N LEU A 49 -3.56 -13.46 -8.01
CA LEU A 49 -2.81 -12.65 -8.94
C LEU A 49 -1.41 -12.36 -8.41
N SER A 50 -0.42 -12.43 -9.31
CA SER A 50 0.99 -12.14 -9.00
C SER A 50 1.57 -12.94 -7.83
N THR A 51 0.95 -14.04 -7.39
CA THR A 51 1.35 -14.81 -6.19
C THR A 51 2.77 -15.35 -6.30
N GLU A 52 3.15 -15.88 -7.46
CA GLU A 52 4.54 -16.33 -7.70
C GLU A 52 5.53 -15.18 -7.50
N HIS A 53 5.25 -14.02 -8.07
CA HIS A 53 6.17 -12.90 -8.05
C HIS A 53 6.20 -12.18 -6.69
N LEU A 54 5.09 -12.19 -5.96
CA LEU A 54 4.94 -11.48 -4.68
C LEU A 54 5.26 -12.33 -3.45
N LEU A 55 5.06 -13.66 -3.52
CA LEU A 55 5.15 -14.57 -2.37
C LEU A 55 6.09 -15.75 -2.56
N ALA A 56 6.35 -16.21 -3.79
CA ALA A 56 7.18 -17.40 -3.96
C ALA A 56 8.60 -17.15 -3.42
N ARG A 57 9.34 -18.25 -3.20
CA ARG A 57 10.74 -18.21 -2.76
C ARG A 57 10.96 -17.50 -1.41
N ASN A 58 9.89 -17.31 -0.63
CA ASN A 58 9.92 -16.61 0.65
C ASN A 58 10.58 -15.22 0.52
N ILE A 59 10.18 -14.47 -0.51
CA ILE A 59 10.71 -13.13 -0.77
C ILE A 59 10.43 -12.22 0.44
N HIS A 60 11.48 -11.60 0.95
CA HIS A 60 11.41 -10.55 1.95
C HIS A 60 11.54 -9.20 1.26
N TRP A 61 10.40 -8.52 1.07
CA TRP A 61 10.39 -7.18 0.52
C TRP A 61 10.93 -6.17 1.53
N ASP A 62 11.82 -5.29 1.10
CA ASP A 62 12.47 -4.29 1.96
C ASP A 62 11.92 -2.89 1.73
N LEU A 63 11.70 -2.52 0.46
CA LEU A 63 11.36 -1.16 0.07
C LEU A 63 10.18 -1.11 -0.90
N LEU A 64 9.30 -0.14 -0.67
CA LEU A 64 8.35 0.37 -1.65
C LEU A 64 8.86 1.75 -2.12
N LEU A 65 9.10 1.86 -3.42
CA LEU A 65 9.53 3.09 -4.10
C LEU A 65 8.46 3.50 -5.11
N ILE A 66 7.97 4.74 -5.06
CA ILE A 66 6.98 5.25 -6.01
C ILE A 66 7.59 6.41 -6.79
N LEU A 67 7.68 6.24 -8.11
CA LEU A 67 8.23 7.24 -9.02
C LEU A 67 7.12 7.83 -9.89
N PRO A 68 7.12 9.16 -10.14
CA PRO A 68 6.21 9.80 -11.10
C PRO A 68 6.73 9.64 -12.55
N SER A 69 7.22 8.44 -12.89
CA SER A 69 7.74 8.08 -14.22
C SER A 69 7.43 6.61 -14.53
N THR A 70 7.53 6.26 -15.81
CA THR A 70 7.49 4.88 -16.33
C THR A 70 8.87 4.37 -16.76
N ASP A 71 9.90 5.19 -16.63
CA ASP A 71 11.26 4.80 -16.96
C ASP A 71 11.71 3.63 -16.08
N ALA A 72 12.55 2.75 -16.63
CA ALA A 72 13.19 1.71 -15.85
C ALA A 72 14.02 2.32 -14.71
N LEU A 73 14.21 1.57 -13.62
CA LEU A 73 15.13 1.99 -12.58
C LEU A 73 16.54 2.11 -13.16
N PRO A 74 17.32 3.15 -12.80
CA PRO A 74 18.73 3.24 -13.13
C PRO A 74 19.46 1.94 -12.79
N SER A 75 20.38 1.51 -13.64
CA SER A 75 21.12 0.24 -13.49
C SER A 75 21.81 0.11 -12.13
N GLU A 76 22.27 1.22 -11.57
CA GLU A 76 22.93 1.26 -10.27
C GLU A 76 21.99 0.94 -9.10
N LEU A 77 20.69 1.19 -9.25
CA LEU A 77 19.66 0.78 -8.28
C LEU A 77 19.17 -0.64 -8.56
N GLU A 78 18.98 -0.99 -9.82
CA GLU A 78 18.50 -2.32 -10.22
C GLU A 78 19.44 -3.44 -9.73
N LYS A 79 20.76 -3.24 -9.85
CA LYS A 79 21.79 -4.18 -9.36
C LYS A 79 21.76 -4.42 -7.85
N LEU A 80 21.11 -3.55 -7.07
CA LEU A 80 20.99 -3.70 -5.61
C LEU A 80 19.77 -4.53 -5.20
N ALA A 81 18.84 -4.77 -6.12
CA ALA A 81 17.63 -5.54 -5.89
C ALA A 81 17.84 -7.00 -6.32
N GLN A 82 17.64 -7.92 -5.38
CA GLN A 82 17.60 -9.36 -5.64
C GLN A 82 16.28 -9.77 -6.30
N HIS A 83 15.17 -9.17 -5.85
CA HIS A 83 13.86 -9.34 -6.47
C HIS A 83 13.22 -7.97 -6.65
N HIS A 84 12.55 -7.81 -7.79
CA HIS A 84 11.87 -6.59 -8.16
C HIS A 84 10.51 -6.96 -8.75
N TRP A 85 9.46 -6.33 -8.23
CA TRP A 85 8.12 -6.35 -8.81
C TRP A 85 7.65 -4.91 -9.02
N SER A 86 6.87 -4.65 -10.06
CA SER A 86 6.33 -3.31 -10.30
C SER A 86 4.93 -3.29 -10.88
N VAL A 87 4.21 -2.20 -10.60
CA VAL A 87 2.94 -1.85 -11.22
C VAL A 87 2.95 -0.37 -11.60
N THR A 88 2.53 -0.08 -12.82
CA THR A 88 2.32 1.29 -13.29
C THR A 88 0.84 1.60 -13.26
N ALA A 89 0.47 2.77 -12.75
CA ALA A 89 -0.90 3.23 -12.71
C ALA A 89 -1.07 4.68 -13.16
N GLY A 90 -2.19 4.97 -13.80
CA GLY A 90 -2.64 6.34 -14.06
C GLY A 90 -3.23 6.95 -12.80
N VAL A 91 -2.56 7.95 -12.25
CA VAL A 91 -2.93 8.64 -11.01
C VAL A 91 -3.52 10.02 -11.35
N PRO A 92 -4.62 10.45 -10.71
CA PRO A 92 -5.13 11.82 -10.87
C PRO A 92 -4.08 12.88 -10.50
N SER A 93 -3.88 13.89 -11.37
CA SER A 93 -2.86 14.94 -11.16
C SER A 93 -3.02 15.67 -9.81
N ARG A 94 -4.26 15.86 -9.35
CA ARG A 94 -4.60 16.48 -8.07
C ARG A 94 -4.01 15.76 -6.84
N LEU A 95 -3.66 14.48 -6.98
CA LEU A 95 -3.03 13.70 -5.91
C LEU A 95 -1.51 13.86 -5.94
N VAL A 96 -0.90 14.12 -7.11
CA VAL A 96 0.57 14.14 -7.23
C VAL A 96 1.21 15.53 -7.31
N GLN A 97 0.47 16.56 -7.73
CA GLN A 97 1.01 17.91 -8.01
C GLN A 97 1.74 18.57 -6.81
N ASP A 98 1.24 18.37 -5.60
CA ASP A 98 1.75 18.91 -4.33
C ASP A 98 2.01 17.80 -3.31
N PHE A 99 2.31 16.60 -3.83
CA PHE A 99 2.45 15.39 -3.03
C PHE A 99 3.44 15.52 -1.88
N PRO A 100 4.67 16.06 -2.05
CA PRO A 100 5.63 16.15 -0.96
C PRO A 100 5.08 16.90 0.27
N SER A 101 4.43 18.04 0.05
CA SER A 101 3.86 18.86 1.13
C SER A 101 2.66 18.19 1.79
N LYS A 102 1.76 17.58 1.00
CA LYS A 102 0.61 16.83 1.55
C LYS A 102 1.08 15.62 2.35
N ASN A 103 2.03 14.87 1.81
CA ASN A 103 2.57 13.69 2.45
C ASN A 103 3.28 14.04 3.76
N ASN A 104 4.12 15.09 3.78
CA ASN A 104 4.78 15.52 5.00
C ASN A 104 3.79 15.87 6.12
N LYS A 105 2.65 16.50 5.80
CA LYS A 105 1.59 16.79 6.78
C LYS A 105 0.89 15.54 7.30
N LEU A 106 0.79 14.49 6.49
CA LEU A 106 0.24 13.21 6.92
C LEU A 106 1.23 12.44 7.80
N LEU A 107 2.52 12.46 7.46
CA LEU A 107 3.56 11.78 8.22
C LEU A 107 3.85 12.47 9.57
N HIS A 108 3.74 13.79 9.59
CA HIS A 108 4.03 14.64 10.75
C HIS A 108 2.84 15.56 11.06
N PRO A 109 1.67 14.99 11.44
CA PRO A 109 0.48 15.78 11.69
C PRO A 109 0.60 16.58 12.99
N ASP A 110 -0.17 17.66 13.11
CA ASP A 110 -0.39 18.29 14.40
C ASP A 110 -1.09 17.28 15.32
N PRO A 111 -0.57 16.98 16.53
CA PRO A 111 -1.19 16.02 17.44
C PRO A 111 -2.68 16.31 17.73
N SER A 112 -3.10 17.58 17.72
CA SER A 112 -4.50 17.98 17.92
C SER A 112 -5.42 17.65 16.74
N SER A 113 -4.85 17.39 15.56
CA SER A 113 -5.59 17.01 14.35
C SER A 113 -5.75 15.50 14.17
N VAL A 114 -5.08 14.70 15.01
CA VAL A 114 -5.12 13.24 14.96
C VAL A 114 -6.34 12.74 15.75
N PRO A 115 -7.24 11.95 15.14
CA PRO A 115 -8.39 11.38 15.85
C PRO A 115 -7.96 10.51 17.03
N GLU A 116 -8.72 10.55 18.13
CA GLU A 116 -8.46 9.66 19.26
C GLU A 116 -8.73 8.19 18.87
N VAL A 117 -7.76 7.31 19.14
CA VAL A 117 -7.94 5.86 18.98
C VAL A 117 -8.93 5.37 20.02
N GLN A 118 -10.02 4.72 19.61
CA GLN A 118 -10.94 4.14 20.57
C GLN A 118 -10.29 2.90 21.21
N THR A 119 -10.00 2.99 22.51
CA THR A 119 -9.36 1.90 23.27
C THR A 119 -10.34 0.82 23.73
N LYS A 120 -11.61 0.88 23.30
CA LYS A 120 -12.58 -0.16 23.61
C LYS A 120 -12.06 -1.47 23.02
N LYS A 121 -11.72 -2.43 23.90
CA LYS A 121 -11.42 -3.79 23.49
C LYS A 121 -12.63 -4.32 22.72
N SER A 122 -12.56 -4.32 21.40
CA SER A 122 -13.42 -5.20 20.63
C SER A 122 -12.99 -6.62 21.00
N ASN A 123 -13.86 -7.33 21.72
CA ASN A 123 -13.66 -8.76 21.99
C ASN A 123 -14.00 -9.61 20.75
N LYS A 124 -14.38 -8.98 19.64
CA LYS A 124 -14.71 -9.65 18.38
C LYS A 124 -13.51 -9.52 17.45
N THR A 125 -12.72 -10.57 17.43
CA THR A 125 -11.72 -10.84 16.41
C THR A 125 -12.24 -11.94 15.48
N THR A 126 -11.66 -12.02 14.29
CA THR A 126 -11.92 -13.09 13.33
C THR A 126 -10.74 -14.07 13.25
N GLU A 127 -10.94 -15.19 12.57
CA GLU A 127 -9.86 -16.16 12.34
C GLU A 127 -8.82 -15.67 11.33
N SER A 128 -9.16 -14.70 10.48
CA SER A 128 -8.31 -14.24 9.38
C SER A 128 -8.51 -12.77 9.04
N SER A 129 -7.42 -12.10 8.65
CA SER A 129 -7.44 -10.71 8.16
C SER A 129 -7.61 -10.58 6.65
N GLN A 130 -7.76 -11.68 5.91
CA GLN A 130 -7.89 -11.67 4.44
C GLN A 130 -9.10 -10.88 3.92
N SER A 131 -10.14 -10.73 4.74
CA SER A 131 -11.33 -9.92 4.45
C SER A 131 -11.22 -8.48 4.97
N LEU A 132 -10.03 -8.05 5.41
CA LEU A 132 -9.78 -6.75 6.03
C LEU A 132 -10.52 -6.58 7.37
N GLU A 133 -10.43 -7.62 8.19
CA GLU A 133 -10.96 -7.71 9.55
C GLU A 133 -9.81 -7.85 10.57
N LEU A 134 -10.08 -7.47 11.82
CA LEU A 134 -9.11 -7.64 12.90
C LEU A 134 -9.10 -9.11 13.36
N SER A 135 -8.06 -9.85 12.97
CA SER A 135 -7.84 -11.20 13.50
C SER A 135 -7.07 -11.20 14.81
N ASP A 136 -7.12 -12.31 15.55
CA ASP A 136 -6.32 -12.48 16.77
C ASP A 136 -4.81 -12.39 16.49
N GLU A 137 -4.36 -13.01 15.40
CA GLU A 137 -2.96 -12.98 14.98
C GLU A 137 -2.50 -11.55 14.66
N LEU A 138 -3.28 -10.82 13.86
CA LEU A 138 -3.00 -9.43 13.55
C LEU A 138 -3.02 -8.56 14.81
N ASN A 139 -4.03 -8.69 15.67
CA ASN A 139 -4.12 -7.88 16.88
C ASN A 139 -2.91 -8.10 17.82
N LYS A 140 -2.54 -9.36 18.07
CA LYS A 140 -1.37 -9.70 18.89
C LYS A 140 -0.06 -9.18 18.29
N TRP A 141 0.07 -9.25 16.96
CA TRP A 141 1.22 -8.66 16.28
C TRP A 141 1.25 -7.14 16.44
N ILE A 142 0.12 -6.43 16.30
CA ILE A 142 0.05 -4.98 16.49
C ILE A 142 0.49 -4.59 17.90
N GLU A 143 0.01 -5.32 18.93
CA GLU A 143 0.43 -5.10 20.32
C GLU A 143 1.96 -5.28 20.49
N THR A 144 2.52 -6.32 19.90
CA THR A 144 3.97 -6.58 19.94
C THR A 144 4.75 -5.48 19.21
N PHE A 145 4.29 -5.07 18.04
CA PHE A 145 4.93 -4.07 17.20
C PHE A 145 4.97 -2.69 17.86
N VAL A 146 3.86 -2.25 18.47
CA VAL A 146 3.76 -0.97 19.19
C VAL A 146 4.64 -0.95 20.43
N ASN A 147 4.76 -2.10 21.12
CA ASN A 147 5.56 -2.24 22.34
C ASN A 147 7.05 -2.54 22.08
N SER A 148 7.46 -2.74 20.83
CA SER A 148 8.86 -3.04 20.46
C SER A 148 9.85 -1.89 20.75
N GLY A 149 9.35 -0.66 20.92
CA GLY A 149 10.16 0.54 21.05
C GLY A 149 10.60 1.16 19.72
N ALA A 150 10.32 0.50 18.58
CA ALA A 150 10.57 1.05 17.26
C ALA A 150 9.66 2.27 16.98
N LYS A 151 10.19 3.31 16.35
CA LYS A 151 9.46 4.57 16.14
C LYS A 151 8.28 4.42 15.19
N GLU A 152 8.44 3.61 14.16
CA GLU A 152 7.40 3.19 13.22
C GLU A 152 6.27 2.39 13.90
N GLY A 153 6.49 1.83 15.09
CA GLY A 153 5.45 1.23 15.92
C GLY A 153 4.45 2.26 16.47
N LYS A 154 4.85 3.54 16.51
CA LYS A 154 4.04 4.66 17.02
C LYS A 154 3.77 5.75 15.98
N GLY A 155 4.54 5.77 14.89
CA GLY A 155 4.42 6.74 13.81
C GLY A 155 3.48 6.33 12.68
N ALA A 156 3.42 7.19 11.67
CA ALA A 156 2.59 7.01 10.49
C ALA A 156 2.93 5.74 9.69
N VAL A 157 1.87 5.12 9.16
CA VAL A 157 1.95 3.90 8.35
C VAL A 157 1.14 4.09 7.07
N SER A 158 1.55 3.37 6.02
CA SER A 158 0.81 3.31 4.77
C SER A 158 0.42 1.87 4.44
N MET A 159 -0.77 1.70 3.88
CA MET A 159 -1.33 0.43 3.41
C MET A 159 -1.38 0.49 1.89
N PHE A 160 -0.42 -0.18 1.25
CA PHE A 160 -0.40 -0.34 -0.20
C PHE A 160 -1.35 -1.47 -0.60
N ASN A 161 -2.38 -1.14 -1.36
CA ASN A 161 -3.44 -2.03 -1.80
C ASN A 161 -3.30 -2.30 -3.29
N LEU A 162 -3.42 -3.58 -3.65
CA LEU A 162 -3.73 -4.01 -5.01
C LEU A 162 -5.16 -4.55 -5.03
N LEU A 163 -5.90 -4.16 -6.07
CA LEU A 163 -7.32 -4.43 -6.19
C LEU A 163 -7.61 -4.99 -7.58
N ALA A 164 -8.29 -6.13 -7.61
CA ALA A 164 -8.86 -6.71 -8.82
C ALA A 164 -10.34 -6.95 -8.58
N PHE A 165 -11.21 -6.44 -9.46
CA PHE A 165 -12.66 -6.44 -9.26
C PHE A 165 -13.32 -7.66 -9.90
N ASN A 166 -14.41 -8.15 -9.34
CA ASN A 166 -15.30 -9.03 -10.10
C ASN A 166 -15.88 -8.26 -11.30
N PRO A 167 -16.21 -8.94 -12.43
CA PRO A 167 -16.80 -8.27 -13.59
C PRO A 167 -18.02 -7.43 -13.21
N GLY A 168 -18.05 -6.16 -13.65
CA GLY A 168 -19.14 -5.22 -13.33
C GLY A 168 -19.15 -4.65 -11.91
N MET A 169 -18.28 -5.10 -11.00
CA MET A 169 -18.35 -4.73 -9.58
C MET A 169 -17.54 -3.48 -9.19
N LYS A 170 -16.89 -2.81 -10.16
CA LYS A 170 -16.14 -1.59 -9.89
C LYS A 170 -17.02 -0.47 -9.31
N GLU A 171 -18.22 -0.29 -9.86
CA GLU A 171 -19.15 0.75 -9.37
C GLU A 171 -19.61 0.48 -7.94
N GLU A 172 -19.79 -0.79 -7.58
CA GLU A 172 -20.12 -1.22 -6.22
C GLU A 172 -18.95 -0.92 -5.27
N TYR A 173 -17.72 -1.20 -5.69
CA TYR A 173 -16.52 -0.85 -4.93
C TYR A 173 -16.36 0.66 -4.73
N LEU A 174 -16.76 1.49 -5.70
CA LEU A 174 -16.74 2.94 -5.54
C LEU A 174 -17.68 3.42 -4.42
N LYS A 175 -18.76 2.67 -4.10
CA LYS A 175 -19.61 2.96 -2.93
C LYS A 175 -18.84 2.76 -1.62
N TYR A 176 -18.00 1.71 -1.53
CA TYR A 176 -17.06 1.55 -0.42
C TYR A 176 -16.09 2.73 -0.32
N GLY A 177 -15.47 3.11 -1.44
CA GLY A 177 -14.54 4.25 -1.47
C GLY A 177 -15.19 5.58 -1.06
N ALA A 178 -16.44 5.81 -1.47
CA ALA A 178 -17.20 6.99 -1.10
C ALA A 178 -17.57 7.01 0.39
N ALA A 179 -18.00 5.88 0.95
CA ALA A 179 -18.26 5.75 2.39
C ALA A 179 -16.96 5.95 3.22
N PHE A 180 -15.84 5.40 2.74
CA PHE A 180 -14.53 5.60 3.34
C PHE A 180 -14.17 7.09 3.37
N ALA A 181 -14.28 7.79 2.25
CA ALA A 181 -13.93 9.20 2.14
C ALA A 181 -14.88 10.12 2.93
N LYS A 182 -16.17 9.75 3.06
CA LYS A 182 -17.19 10.58 3.70
C LYS A 182 -17.04 10.65 5.23
N SER A 183 -16.79 9.51 5.88
CA SER A 183 -16.85 9.46 7.36
C SER A 183 -15.87 8.49 8.01
N ILE A 184 -15.63 7.32 7.43
CA ILE A 184 -14.79 6.29 8.08
C ILE A 184 -13.32 6.74 8.12
N GLY A 185 -12.80 7.23 6.99
CA GLY A 185 -11.41 7.67 6.89
C GLY A 185 -11.10 8.76 7.90
N SER A 186 -11.87 9.86 7.92
CA SER A 186 -11.65 10.94 8.88
C SER A 186 -11.84 10.51 10.34
N LYS A 187 -12.80 9.62 10.64
CA LYS A 187 -13.06 9.11 11.99
C LYS A 187 -11.89 8.29 12.56
N HIS A 188 -11.21 7.53 11.71
CA HIS A 188 -10.12 6.64 12.13
C HIS A 188 -8.75 7.10 11.59
N GLY A 189 -8.62 8.35 11.12
CA GLY A 189 -7.37 8.92 10.58
C GLY A 189 -6.95 8.42 9.20
N GLY A 190 -7.73 7.54 8.56
CA GLY A 190 -7.49 7.02 7.23
C GLY A 190 -7.55 8.09 6.12
N ASN A 191 -6.53 8.15 5.26
CA ASN A 191 -6.49 9.06 4.11
C ASN A 191 -5.89 8.40 2.86
N ALA A 192 -6.54 8.51 1.70
CA ALA A 192 -5.97 7.99 0.46
C ALA A 192 -4.91 8.94 -0.14
N LYS A 193 -3.63 8.58 -0.02
CA LYS A 193 -2.50 9.35 -0.58
C LYS A 193 -2.43 9.25 -2.10
N ILE A 194 -2.54 8.03 -2.62
CA ILE A 194 -2.44 7.71 -4.04
C ILE A 194 -3.56 6.72 -4.36
N VAL A 195 -4.27 6.96 -5.46
CA VAL A 195 -5.19 5.99 -6.06
C VAL A 195 -5.02 6.09 -7.57
N GLY A 196 -4.95 4.95 -8.26
CA GLY A 196 -4.76 4.95 -9.71
C GLY A 196 -5.27 3.68 -10.37
N ASN A 197 -5.63 3.80 -11.64
CA ASN A 197 -5.96 2.65 -12.47
C ASN A 197 -4.68 2.01 -12.98
N ALA A 198 -4.49 0.72 -12.71
CA ALA A 198 -3.33 0.00 -13.19
C ALA A 198 -3.35 -0.08 -14.73
N THR A 199 -2.16 0.04 -15.33
CA THR A 199 -1.94 0.00 -16.77
C THR A 199 -0.88 -1.01 -17.17
N HIS A 200 0.12 -1.26 -16.32
CA HIS A 200 1.16 -2.25 -16.56
C HIS A 200 1.52 -2.98 -15.28
N VAL A 201 1.92 -4.25 -15.39
CA VAL A 201 2.53 -5.05 -14.32
C VAL A 201 3.84 -5.61 -14.86
N ASN A 202 4.94 -5.42 -14.13
CA ASN A 202 6.29 -5.81 -14.56
C ASN A 202 6.62 -5.38 -16.00
N GLY A 203 6.27 -4.13 -16.36
CA GLY A 203 6.49 -3.57 -17.69
C GLY A 203 5.56 -4.09 -18.80
N SER A 204 4.74 -5.10 -18.52
CA SER A 204 3.76 -5.65 -19.48
C SER A 204 2.44 -4.93 -19.35
N ALA A 205 1.86 -4.51 -20.48
CA ALA A 205 0.58 -3.81 -20.50
C ALA A 205 -0.56 -4.74 -20.04
N ILE A 206 -1.43 -4.23 -19.18
CA ILE A 206 -2.64 -4.94 -18.75
C ILE A 206 -3.61 -4.95 -19.93
N THR A 207 -3.91 -6.15 -20.46
CA THR A 207 -4.88 -6.31 -21.53
C THR A 207 -6.29 -6.16 -20.97
N LYS A 208 -6.82 -4.94 -21.02
CA LYS A 208 -8.26 -4.72 -20.81
C LYS A 208 -8.96 -5.23 -22.06
N SER A 209 -9.81 -6.25 -21.93
CA SER A 209 -10.65 -6.70 -23.05
C SER A 209 -11.55 -5.54 -23.47
N SER A 210 -11.11 -4.77 -24.46
CA SER A 210 -11.87 -3.69 -25.07
C SER A 210 -12.89 -4.34 -26.00
N ASN A 211 -13.98 -4.81 -25.41
CA ASN A 211 -15.31 -5.03 -25.99
C ASN A 211 -16.05 -6.03 -25.11
N SER A 212 -17.22 -5.62 -24.63
CA SER A 212 -18.31 -6.50 -24.20
C SER A 212 -18.85 -7.29 -25.42
N SER A 213 -17.98 -7.98 -26.16
CA SER A 213 -18.42 -9.01 -27.08
C SER A 213 -18.65 -10.27 -26.27
N VAL A 214 -19.92 -10.62 -26.11
CA VAL A 214 -20.36 -11.95 -25.68
C VAL A 214 -19.60 -12.96 -26.54
N GLY A 215 -18.60 -13.62 -25.96
CA GLY A 215 -18.07 -14.84 -26.55
C GLY A 215 -19.23 -15.83 -26.66
N THR A 216 -19.24 -16.65 -27.71
CA THR A 216 -20.25 -17.68 -28.02
C THR A 216 -20.55 -18.69 -26.90
N ASN A 217 -19.93 -18.53 -25.71
CA ASN A 217 -20.11 -19.33 -24.50
C ASN A 217 -20.65 -18.54 -23.30
N GLY A 218 -21.14 -17.30 -23.46
CA GLY A 218 -21.93 -16.60 -22.43
C GLY A 218 -21.18 -16.01 -21.23
N GLU A 219 -19.85 -15.86 -21.29
CA GLU A 219 -19.09 -15.16 -20.25
C GLU A 219 -18.85 -13.68 -20.61
N VAL A 220 -19.22 -12.77 -19.69
CA VAL A 220 -19.09 -11.31 -19.83
C VAL A 220 -17.82 -10.83 -19.11
N GLY A 221 -16.98 -10.07 -19.81
CA GLY A 221 -15.59 -9.79 -19.45
C GLY A 221 -15.33 -8.62 -18.49
N GLY A 222 -14.42 -8.87 -17.54
CA GLY A 222 -13.33 -7.99 -17.14
C GLY A 222 -12.02 -8.74 -17.40
N GLY A 223 -10.91 -8.06 -17.76
CA GLY A 223 -9.64 -8.73 -18.05
C GLY A 223 -9.27 -9.71 -16.93
N LYS A 224 -9.22 -11.01 -17.23
CA LYS A 224 -9.34 -12.06 -16.20
C LYS A 224 -8.16 -12.09 -15.21
N ASP A 225 -6.97 -11.61 -15.58
CA ASP A 225 -5.74 -12.05 -14.90
C ASP A 225 -4.81 -10.94 -14.39
N ASP A 226 -5.26 -9.69 -14.28
CA ASP A 226 -4.39 -8.58 -13.84
C ASP A 226 -5.00 -7.69 -12.74
N TRP A 227 -4.20 -6.79 -12.16
CA TRP A 227 -4.68 -5.80 -11.21
C TRP A 227 -5.45 -4.68 -11.91
N ASP A 228 -6.56 -4.23 -11.33
CA ASP A 228 -7.38 -3.15 -11.90
C ASP A 228 -6.97 -1.79 -11.33
N GLU A 229 -6.69 -1.73 -10.03
CA GLU A 229 -6.37 -0.48 -9.31
C GLU A 229 -5.29 -0.67 -8.25
N ILE A 230 -4.60 0.43 -7.98
CA ILE A 230 -3.67 0.58 -6.86
C ILE A 230 -4.19 1.65 -5.92
N ALA A 231 -3.97 1.47 -4.62
CA ALA A 231 -4.19 2.53 -3.64
C ALA A 231 -3.12 2.52 -2.55
N LEU A 232 -2.72 3.70 -2.08
CA LEU A 232 -1.86 3.87 -0.91
C LEU A 232 -2.65 4.66 0.13
N ALA A 233 -3.14 3.98 1.14
CA ALA A 233 -3.89 4.60 2.24
C ALA A 233 -2.97 4.86 3.43
N HIS A 234 -3.02 6.07 3.98
CA HIS A 234 -2.29 6.50 5.15
C HIS A 234 -3.13 6.33 6.42
N TYR A 235 -2.46 6.02 7.53
CA TYR A 235 -2.99 6.15 8.88
C TYR A 235 -1.93 6.81 9.80
N PRO A 236 -2.34 7.61 10.80
CA PRO A 236 -1.41 8.27 11.72
C PRO A 236 -0.59 7.27 12.55
N SER A 237 -1.14 6.07 12.79
CA SER A 237 -0.39 4.93 13.31
C SER A 237 -1.09 3.60 13.03
N ILE A 238 -0.42 2.49 13.29
CA ILE A 238 -1.01 1.15 13.22
C ILE A 238 -2.21 0.97 14.17
N LEU A 239 -2.27 1.74 15.27
CA LEU A 239 -3.39 1.70 16.21
C LEU A 239 -4.66 2.31 15.60
N HIS A 240 -4.52 3.34 14.77
CA HIS A 240 -5.64 3.94 14.04
C HIS A 240 -6.19 2.98 12.98
N PHE A 241 -5.29 2.28 12.28
CA PHE A 241 -5.71 1.21 11.37
C PHE A 241 -6.43 0.09 12.11
N ARG A 242 -5.89 -0.36 13.26
CA ARG A 242 -6.55 -1.36 14.12
C ARG A 242 -7.95 -0.93 14.54
N ASP A 243 -8.10 0.32 14.98
CA ASP A 243 -9.37 0.89 15.39
C ASP A 243 -10.41 0.85 14.26
N MET A 244 -10.00 1.20 13.04
CA MET A 244 -10.85 1.04 11.85
C MET A 244 -11.25 -0.42 11.62
N LEU A 245 -10.32 -1.37 11.68
CA LEU A 245 -10.63 -2.79 11.48
C LEU A 245 -11.60 -3.34 12.52
N ALA A 246 -11.58 -2.81 13.74
CA ALA A 246 -12.48 -3.21 14.82
C ALA A 246 -13.86 -2.53 14.77
N SER A 247 -14.05 -1.54 13.88
CA SER A 247 -15.25 -0.71 13.87
C SER A 247 -16.41 -1.38 13.13
N GLU A 248 -17.58 -1.45 13.78
CA GLU A 248 -18.78 -2.09 13.20
C GLU A 248 -19.29 -1.35 11.96
N ASP A 249 -19.26 -0.01 11.97
CA ASP A 249 -19.68 0.81 10.81
C ASP A 249 -18.76 0.62 9.59
N TYR A 250 -17.46 0.44 9.84
CA TYR A 250 -16.51 0.07 8.81
C TYR A 250 -16.81 -1.32 8.25
N GLN A 251 -16.98 -2.32 9.14
CA GLN A 251 -17.20 -3.70 8.72
C GLN A 251 -18.51 -3.87 7.95
N GLU A 252 -19.57 -3.16 8.30
CA GLU A 252 -20.83 -3.18 7.52
C GLU A 252 -20.59 -2.77 6.05
N VAL A 253 -19.90 -1.65 5.82
CA VAL A 253 -19.58 -1.17 4.48
C VAL A 253 -18.59 -2.10 3.77
N ASN A 254 -17.60 -2.63 4.51
CA ASN A 254 -16.61 -3.57 3.99
C ASN A 254 -17.28 -4.85 3.46
N HIS A 255 -18.13 -5.50 4.26
CA HIS A 255 -18.85 -6.71 3.87
C HIS A 255 -19.88 -6.46 2.77
N ARG A 256 -20.52 -5.29 2.76
CA ARG A 256 -21.56 -4.98 1.78
C ARG A 256 -20.99 -4.62 0.41
N HIS A 257 -19.92 -3.83 0.37
CA HIS A 257 -19.47 -3.18 -0.86
C HIS A 257 -18.04 -3.56 -1.27
N ARG A 258 -17.13 -3.83 -0.32
CA ARG A 258 -15.71 -4.10 -0.63
C ARG A 258 -15.49 -5.57 -0.97
N VAL A 259 -15.76 -6.47 -0.01
CA VAL A 259 -15.43 -7.89 -0.12
C VAL A 259 -16.10 -8.55 -1.33
N PRO A 260 -17.42 -8.38 -1.59
CA PRO A 260 -18.08 -9.03 -2.74
C PRO A 260 -17.61 -8.48 -4.08
N SER A 261 -17.04 -7.27 -4.10
CA SER A 261 -16.62 -6.60 -5.33
C SER A 261 -15.25 -7.06 -5.82
N LEU A 262 -14.47 -7.75 -4.99
CA LEU A 262 -13.08 -8.09 -5.29
C LEU A 262 -12.94 -9.56 -5.72
N ARG A 263 -12.29 -9.77 -6.87
CA ARG A 263 -11.85 -11.12 -7.29
C ARG A 263 -10.54 -11.52 -6.62
N ASP A 264 -9.66 -10.54 -6.38
CA ASP A 264 -8.43 -10.68 -5.59
C ASP A 264 -8.02 -9.32 -4.99
N THR A 265 -7.27 -9.36 -3.90
CA THR A 265 -6.71 -8.16 -3.26
C THR A 265 -5.52 -8.55 -2.38
N CYS A 266 -4.57 -7.64 -2.24
CA CYS A 266 -3.57 -7.74 -1.19
C CYS A 266 -3.27 -6.37 -0.59
N ILE A 267 -2.77 -6.38 0.64
CA ILE A 267 -2.44 -5.17 1.38
C ILE A 267 -1.09 -5.35 2.04
N LEU A 268 -0.13 -4.53 1.63
CA LEU A 268 1.20 -4.45 2.20
C LEU A 268 1.31 -3.20 3.08
N MET A 269 1.67 -3.41 4.34
CA MET A 269 1.96 -2.33 5.27
C MET A 269 3.40 -1.85 5.09
N THR A 270 3.57 -0.54 4.95
CA THR A 270 4.89 0.13 4.83
C THR A 270 4.97 1.34 5.76
N SER A 271 6.19 1.82 6.06
CA SER A 271 6.42 3.03 6.86
C SER A 271 7.52 3.91 6.27
N GLU A 272 7.17 5.16 5.95
CA GLU A 272 8.14 6.21 5.58
C GLU A 272 8.92 6.72 6.79
N ILE A 273 8.30 6.73 7.98
CA ILE A 273 8.95 7.09 9.25
C ILE A 273 10.16 6.20 9.52
N ALA A 274 10.05 4.90 9.24
CA ALA A 274 11.19 3.99 9.37
C ALA A 274 12.38 4.38 8.47
N ILE A 275 12.12 4.91 7.27
CA ILE A 275 13.17 5.38 6.36
C ILE A 275 13.79 6.69 6.87
N GLU A 276 12.96 7.63 7.33
CA GLU A 276 13.45 8.89 7.92
C GLU A 276 14.39 8.63 9.11
N GLU A 277 14.03 7.68 9.97
CA GLU A 277 14.83 7.34 11.15
C GLU A 277 16.16 6.68 10.78
N LEU A 278 16.15 5.70 9.87
CA LEU A 278 17.38 5.10 9.34
C LEU A 278 18.31 6.17 8.71
N MET A 279 17.74 7.13 7.99
CA MET A 279 18.51 8.22 7.37
C MET A 279 19.06 9.21 8.39
N ARG A 280 18.40 9.42 9.53
CA ARG A 280 18.90 10.26 10.62
C ARG A 280 20.05 9.61 11.37
N GLU A 281 19.90 8.32 11.69
CA GLU A 281 20.91 7.53 12.38
C GLU A 281 22.19 7.39 11.54
N GLY A 282 22.04 7.14 10.23
CA GLY A 282 23.17 7.06 9.30
C GLY A 282 23.89 8.38 9.02
N LYS A 283 23.32 9.54 9.39
CA LYS A 283 23.84 10.88 9.06
C LYS A 283 24.43 11.68 10.22
N GLY A 284 24.39 11.19 11.46
CA GLY A 284 24.85 12.02 12.59
C GLY A 284 24.08 13.35 12.70
N GLY A 285 22.77 13.35 12.47
CA GLY A 285 21.89 14.45 12.90
C GLY A 285 21.71 15.65 11.95
N ALA A 286 21.95 15.55 10.64
CA ALA A 286 21.55 16.60 9.68
C ALA A 286 20.25 16.22 8.96
N LYS A 287 19.18 17.01 9.18
CA LYS A 287 17.85 16.87 8.55
C LYS A 287 17.90 17.05 7.03
N LEU A 288 17.01 16.35 6.33
CA LEU A 288 16.62 16.59 4.93
C LEU A 288 15.79 17.88 4.84
#